data_AF-A0A9N9IEK3-F1
#
_entry.id   AF-A0A9N9IEK3-F1
#
_cell.length_a   1.000
_cell.length_b   1.000
_cell.length_c   1.000
_cell.angle_alpha   90.00
_cell.angle_beta   90.00
_cell.angle_gamma   90.00
#
_symmetry.space_group_name_H-M   'P 1'
#
loop_
_entity.id
_entity.type
_entity.pdbx_description
1 polymer ?
#
loop_
_entity_poly.entity_id
_entity_poly.type
_entity_poly.pdbx_seq_one_letter_code
_entity_poly.pdbx_strand_id
1 'polypeptide(L)'
;MLQQSTIDTLKPIYNLIELGLEDYKENELVLDTIHNLKLFFENSNNCTCCQTPKQRDLRTCFEKVEFKRFFERHFELKALEEQEHELFIKSQLLSFEITNKKSDNK
;
A
#
# COMPACT_ATOMS: atom_id res chain seq x y z
N MET A 1 0.74 -3.96 44.81
CA MET A 1 0.25 -4.99 43.89
C MET A 1 -0.38 -4.29 42.70
N LEU A 2 0.37 -4.14 41.61
CA LEU A 2 -0.14 -3.58 40.36
C LEU A 2 -0.46 -4.77 39.46
N GLN A 3 -1.74 -5.06 39.26
CA GLN A 3 -2.18 -5.95 38.20
C GLN A 3 -2.18 -5.15 36.89
N GLN A 4 -1.13 -5.34 36.09
CA GLN A 4 -1.09 -4.87 34.71
C GLN A 4 -1.96 -5.84 33.89
N SER A 5 -3.19 -5.46 33.59
CA SER A 5 -4.04 -6.20 32.65
C SER A 5 -3.46 -6.03 31.24
N THR A 6 -2.85 -7.09 30.70
CA THR A 6 -2.50 -7.18 29.28
C THR A 6 -3.79 -7.29 28.48
N ILE A 7 -4.27 -6.16 27.97
CA ILE A 7 -5.23 -6.17 26.86
C ILE A 7 -4.39 -6.58 25.65
N ASP A 8 -4.34 -7.88 25.35
CA ASP A 8 -4.01 -8.34 24.01
C ASP A 8 -5.05 -7.72 23.08
N THR A 9 -4.69 -6.61 22.43
CA THR A 9 -5.47 -6.06 21.33
C THR A 9 -5.47 -7.11 20.23
N LEU A 10 -6.51 -7.94 20.23
CA LEU A 10 -6.83 -8.88 19.16
C LEU A 10 -6.77 -8.11 17.84
N LYS A 11 -5.69 -8.29 17.08
CA LYS A 11 -5.56 -7.69 15.75
C LYS A 11 -6.76 -8.17 14.94
N PRO A 12 -7.57 -7.26 14.35
CA PRO A 12 -8.71 -7.67 13.54
C PRO A 12 -8.25 -8.61 12.42
N ILE A 13 -8.91 -9.76 12.32
CA ILE A 13 -8.63 -10.75 11.28
C ILE A 13 -9.24 -10.24 9.98
N TYR A 14 -8.39 -9.91 9.01
CA TYR A 14 -8.80 -9.45 7.69
C TYR A 14 -8.95 -10.63 6.73
N ASN A 15 -10.00 -10.60 5.91
CA ASN A 15 -10.09 -11.50 4.76
C ASN A 15 -9.15 -10.99 3.66
N LEU A 16 -7.87 -11.37 3.75
CA LEU A 16 -6.85 -10.95 2.80
C LEU A 16 -7.08 -11.52 1.39
N ILE A 17 -7.74 -12.67 1.29
CA ILE A 17 -8.10 -13.30 0.00
C ILE A 17 -9.09 -12.40 -0.75
N GLU A 18 -10.09 -11.85 -0.05
CA GLU A 18 -11.03 -10.90 -0.67
C GLU A 18 -10.33 -9.62 -1.15
N LEU A 19 -9.21 -9.24 -0.52
CA LEU A 19 -8.42 -8.08 -0.90
C LEU A 19 -7.32 -8.40 -1.93
N GLY A 20 -7.11 -9.68 -2.30
CA GLY A 20 -6.02 -10.12 -3.17
C GLY A 20 -4.63 -9.93 -2.57
N LEU A 21 -4.52 -10.04 -1.23
CA LEU A 21 -3.33 -9.79 -0.42
C LEU A 21 -2.89 -11.02 0.40
N GLU A 22 -3.30 -12.21 -0.01
CA GLU A 22 -3.04 -13.49 0.65
C GLU A 22 -1.55 -13.76 0.89
N ASP A 23 -0.69 -13.33 -0.03
CA ASP A 23 0.77 -13.50 0.05
C ASP A 23 1.39 -12.70 1.21
N TYR A 24 0.68 -11.70 1.75
CA TYR A 24 1.15 -10.82 2.81
C TYR A 24 0.59 -11.17 4.19
N LYS A 25 -0.04 -12.33 4.36
CA LYS A 25 -0.72 -12.74 5.59
C LYS A 25 0.13 -12.71 6.87
N GLU A 26 1.44 -12.87 6.74
CA GLU A 26 2.39 -12.91 7.86
C GLU A 26 3.20 -11.61 8.00
N ASN A 27 2.97 -10.63 7.12
CA ASN A 27 3.74 -9.39 7.12
C ASN A 27 3.10 -8.32 8.02
N GLU A 28 3.68 -8.08 9.20
CA GLU A 28 3.14 -7.14 10.19
C GLU A 28 2.96 -5.71 9.66
N LEU A 29 3.93 -5.21 8.88
CA LEU A 29 3.85 -3.88 8.28
C LEU A 29 2.66 -3.77 7.34
N VAL A 30 2.44 -4.79 6.50
CA VAL A 30 1.29 -4.82 5.58
C VAL A 30 -0.01 -4.87 6.38
N LEU A 31 -0.11 -5.72 7.40
CA LEU A 31 -1.30 -5.84 8.23
C LEU A 31 -1.66 -4.53 8.95
N ASP A 32 -0.66 -3.86 9.54
CA ASP A 32 -0.85 -2.59 10.22
C ASP A 32 -1.27 -1.48 9.24
N THR A 33 -0.72 -1.50 8.01
CA THR A 33 -1.11 -0.56 6.97
C THR A 33 -2.53 -0.82 6.47
N ILE A 34 -2.93 -2.09 6.28
CA ILE A 34 -4.31 -2.49 5.95
C ILE A 34 -5.27 -1.98 7.03
N HIS A 35 -4.92 -2.14 8.30
CA HIS A 35 -5.72 -1.66 9.42
C HIS A 35 -5.95 -0.15 9.33
N ASN A 36 -4.87 0.62 9.19
CA ASN A 36 -4.93 2.07 9.10
C ASN A 36 -5.73 2.55 7.88
N LEU A 37 -5.55 1.93 6.72
CA LEU A 37 -6.29 2.27 5.51
C LEU A 37 -7.77 1.93 5.63
N LYS A 38 -8.11 0.80 6.26
CA LYS A 38 -9.50 0.45 6.50
C LYS A 38 -10.18 1.48 7.40
N LEU A 39 -9.53 1.87 8.51
CA LEU A 39 -10.04 2.96 9.37
C LEU A 39 -10.19 4.27 8.59
N PHE A 40 -9.25 4.57 7.69
CA PHE A 40 -9.33 5.74 6.83
C PHE A 40 -10.53 5.66 5.87
N PHE A 41 -10.77 4.52 5.21
CA PHE A 41 -11.85 4.33 4.25
C PHE A 41 -13.25 4.26 4.88
N GLU A 42 -13.36 3.70 6.08
CA GLU A 42 -14.63 3.59 6.82
C GLU A 42 -15.12 4.95 7.33
N ASN A 43 -14.20 5.88 7.59
CA ASN A 43 -14.52 7.27 7.88
C ASN A 43 -14.96 7.99 6.59
N SER A 44 -16.28 8.04 6.35
CA SER A 44 -16.90 8.47 5.08
C SER A 44 -16.52 9.88 4.59
N ASN A 45 -15.99 10.75 5.46
CA ASN A 45 -15.51 12.07 5.07
C ASN A 45 -14.15 12.02 4.34
N ASN A 46 -13.40 10.93 4.49
CA ASN A 46 -12.03 10.79 4.00
C ASN A 46 -11.92 9.96 2.70
N CYS A 47 -12.92 9.15 2.37
CA CYS A 47 -12.95 8.33 1.15
C CYS A 47 -14.23 8.58 0.35
N THR A 48 -14.05 9.15 -0.84
CA THR A 48 -15.12 9.35 -1.83
C THR A 48 -15.52 8.04 -2.53
N CYS A 49 -14.78 6.98 -2.28
CA CYS A 49 -14.96 5.65 -2.84
C CYS A 49 -16.23 4.95 -2.31
N CYS A 50 -16.74 5.36 -1.14
CA CYS A 50 -17.89 4.74 -0.47
C CYS A 50 -19.14 5.65 -0.43
N GLN A 51 -19.33 6.54 -1.41
CA GLN A 51 -20.42 7.54 -1.36
C GLN A 51 -21.83 6.96 -1.51
N THR A 52 -21.99 5.71 -1.95
CA THR A 52 -23.31 5.06 -2.03
C THR A 52 -23.34 3.71 -1.30
N PRO A 53 -24.45 3.35 -0.62
CA PRO A 53 -24.55 2.08 0.12
C PRO A 53 -24.36 0.82 -0.74
N LYS A 54 -24.61 0.92 -2.04
CA LYS A 54 -24.41 -0.17 -3.02
C LYS A 54 -22.95 -0.31 -3.49
N GLN A 55 -22.08 0.66 -3.20
CA GLN A 55 -20.66 0.70 -3.60
C GLN A 55 -19.71 0.54 -2.40
N ARG A 56 -20.18 0.01 -1.26
CA ARG A 56 -19.35 -0.18 -0.06
C ARG A 56 -18.40 -1.38 -0.21
N ASP A 57 -17.72 -1.46 -1.35
CA ASP A 57 -16.70 -2.46 -1.64
C ASP A 57 -15.33 -1.87 -1.30
N LEU A 58 -14.77 -2.30 -0.16
CA LEU A 58 -13.45 -1.87 0.29
C LEU A 58 -12.36 -2.18 -0.75
N ARG A 59 -12.54 -3.20 -1.60
CA ARG A 59 -11.58 -3.55 -2.65
C ARG A 59 -11.35 -2.39 -3.60
N THR A 60 -12.41 -1.66 -3.97
CA THR A 60 -12.31 -0.48 -4.84
C THR A 60 -11.47 0.63 -4.19
N CYS A 61 -11.53 0.79 -2.86
CA CYS A 61 -10.70 1.75 -2.15
C CYS A 61 -9.21 1.36 -2.19
N PHE A 62 -8.91 0.09 -1.91
CA PHE A 62 -7.55 -0.45 -1.93
C PHE A 62 -6.94 -0.43 -3.34
N GLU A 63 -7.72 -0.75 -4.37
CA GLU A 63 -7.31 -0.63 -5.77
C GLU A 63 -7.01 0.81 -6.15
N LYS A 64 -7.86 1.77 -5.75
CA LYS A 64 -7.67 3.19 -6.06
C LYS A 64 -6.39 3.80 -5.48
N VAL A 65 -5.98 3.34 -4.30
CA VAL A 65 -4.71 3.78 -3.69
C VAL A 65 -3.52 2.93 -4.15
N GLU A 66 -3.74 2.02 -5.11
CA GLU A 66 -2.74 1.12 -5.67
C GLU A 66 -1.96 0.33 -4.61
N PHE A 67 -2.64 -0.06 -3.52
CA PHE A 67 -2.01 -0.64 -2.33
C PHE A 67 -1.11 -1.85 -2.66
N LYS A 68 -1.66 -2.81 -3.42
CA LYS A 68 -0.95 -4.03 -3.81
C LYS A 68 0.31 -3.71 -4.61
N ARG A 69 0.19 -2.89 -5.67
CA ARG A 69 1.31 -2.49 -6.52
C ARG A 69 2.40 -1.77 -5.75
N PHE A 70 2.03 -0.92 -4.79
CA PHE A 70 2.99 -0.25 -3.93
C PHE A 70 3.83 -1.26 -3.13
N PHE A 71 3.18 -2.23 -2.48
CA PHE A 71 3.90 -3.22 -1.66
C PHE A 71 4.71 -4.20 -2.48
N GLU A 72 4.18 -4.72 -3.58
CA GLU A 72 4.93 -5.53 -4.55
C GLU A 72 6.21 -4.80 -4.94
N ARG A 73 6.07 -3.54 -5.36
CA ARG A 73 7.23 -2.72 -5.74
C ARG A 73 8.18 -2.45 -4.59
N HIS A 74 7.67 -2.20 -3.40
CA HIS A 74 8.49 -1.97 -2.21
C HIS A 74 9.34 -3.20 -1.87
N PHE A 75 8.74 -4.39 -1.86
CA PHE A 75 9.46 -5.62 -1.56
C PHE A 75 10.44 -6.01 -2.67
N GLU A 76 10.07 -5.83 -3.94
CA GLU A 76 11.01 -5.97 -5.06
C GLU A 76 12.25 -5.11 -4.84
N LEU A 77 12.07 -3.82 -4.53
CA LEU A 77 13.19 -2.90 -4.33
C LEU A 77 14.00 -3.20 -3.07
N LYS A 78 13.34 -3.67 -2.00
CA LYS A 78 14.00 -4.07 -0.76
C LYS A 78 14.81 -5.36 -0.89
N ALA A 79 14.45 -6.22 -1.83
CA ALA A 79 15.15 -7.47 -2.10
C ALA A 79 16.40 -7.30 -2.98
N LEU A 80 16.56 -6.16 -3.64
CA LEU A 80 17.72 -5.87 -4.49
C LEU A 80 19.01 -5.77 -3.68
N GLU A 81 20.11 -6.27 -4.25
CA GLU A 81 21.44 -5.96 -3.76
C GLU A 81 21.79 -4.49 -4.00
N GLU A 82 22.79 -3.96 -3.28
CA GLU A 82 23.16 -2.53 -3.35
C GLU A 82 23.44 -2.07 -4.79
N GLN A 83 24.16 -2.88 -5.57
CA GLN A 83 24.49 -2.57 -6.97
C GLN A 83 23.25 -2.55 -7.88
N GLU A 84 22.32 -3.49 -7.67
CA GLU A 84 21.08 -3.59 -8.43
C GLU A 84 20.13 -2.43 -8.08
N HIS A 85 20.07 -2.07 -6.80
CA HIS A 85 19.30 -0.93 -6.33
C HIS A 85 19.87 0.39 -6.88
N GLU A 86 21.19 0.56 -6.88
CA GLU A 86 21.86 1.72 -7.47
C GLU A 86 21.55 1.84 -8.98
N LEU A 87 21.66 0.72 -9.71
CA LEU A 87 21.33 0.66 -11.13
C LEU A 87 19.85 1.00 -11.38
N PHE A 88 18.96 0.49 -10.54
CA PHE A 88 17.53 0.78 -10.61
C PHE A 88 17.26 2.29 -10.49
N ILE A 89 17.80 2.94 -9.46
CA ILE A 89 17.62 4.39 -9.26
C ILE A 89 18.19 5.19 -10.43
N LYS A 90 19.39 4.85 -10.90
CA LYS A 90 20.00 5.48 -12.09
C LYS A 90 19.10 5.36 -13.32
N SER A 91 18.53 4.17 -13.56
CA SER A 91 17.62 3.94 -14.69
C SER A 91 16.34 4.78 -14.59
N GLN A 92 15.75 4.90 -13.39
CA GLN A 92 14.59 5.77 -13.17
C GLN A 92 14.93 7.24 -13.46
N LEU A 93 16.04 7.74 -12.93
CA LEU A 93 16.48 9.13 -13.15
C LEU A 93 16.74 9.43 -14.63
N LEU A 94 17.39 8.53 -15.35
CA LEU A 94 17.60 8.66 -16.81
C LEU A 94 16.27 8.70 -17.57
N SER A 95 15.29 7.90 -17.16
CA SER A 95 13.96 7.89 -17.79
C SER A 95 13.21 9.21 -17.58
N PHE A 96 13.39 9.86 -16.41
CA PHE A 96 12.84 11.19 -16.13
C PHE A 96 13.57 12.31 -16.90
N GLU A 97 14.89 12.24 -17.03
CA GLU A 97 15.66 13.20 -17.85
C GLU A 97 15.29 13.15 -19.34
N ILE A 98 14.95 11.96 -19.85
CA ILE A 98 14.51 11.78 -21.24
C ILE A 98 13.13 12.44 -21.48
N THR A 99 12.23 12.47 -20.49
CA THR A 99 10.90 13.07 -20.62
C THR A 99 10.89 14.59 -20.52
N ASN A 100 11.94 15.21 -19.96
CA ASN A 100 12.06 16.67 -19.83
C ASN A 100 12.77 17.36 -21.01
N LYS A 101 13.30 16.59 -21.97
CA LYS A 101 13.68 17.14 -23.28
C LYS A 101 12.42 17.48 -24.04
N LYS A 102 11.87 18.68 -23.79
CA LYS A 102 10.99 19.34 -24.76
C LYS A 102 11.66 19.19 -26.12
N SER A 103 10.94 18.60 -27.06
CA SER A 103 11.25 18.76 -28.47
C SER A 103 11.18 20.26 -28.75
N ASP A 104 12.32 20.94 -28.70
CA ASP A 104 12.52 22.26 -29.28
C ASP A 104 12.43 22.11 -30.80
N ASN A 105 11.22 21.83 -31.29
CA ASN A 105 10.90 21.94 -32.70
C ASN A 105 10.45 23.38 -32.94
N LYS A 106 11.48 24.14 -33.29
CA LYS A 106 11.53 25.31 -34.17
C LYS A 106 10.37 25.45 -35.15
#